data_AF-A0A553BSW5-F1
#
_entry.id   AF-A0A553BSW5-F1
#
_cell.length_a   1.000
_cell.length_b   1.000
_cell.length_c   1.000
_cell.angle_alpha   90.00
_cell.angle_beta   90.00
_cell.angle_gamma   90.00
#
_symmetry.space_group_name_H-M   'P 1'
#
loop_
_entity.id
_entity.type
_entity.pdbx_description
1 polymer ?
#
loop_
_entity_poly.entity_id
_entity_poly.type
_entity_poly.pdbx_seq_one_letter_code
_entity_poly.pdbx_strand_id
1 'polypeptide(L)'
;MTGDYLTIATKARGKESWFLGAITDENARIAEMALNFLTKGEKYKTIVYENTKDADWQKNPIAYKIRMIVVTNKSKINLNMAPAGGTAISFEPIQ
;
A
#
# COMPACT_ATOMS: atom_id res chain seq x y z
N MET A 1 21.11 -6.40 8.11
CA MET A 1 20.14 -5.87 7.14
C MET A 1 19.90 -4.43 7.54
N THR A 2 20.53 -3.49 6.84
CA THR A 2 20.42 -2.05 7.07
C THR A 2 18.99 -1.62 6.72
N GLY A 3 18.36 -0.84 7.60
CA GLY A 3 16.91 -0.60 7.65
C GLY A 3 16.41 0.43 6.63
N ASP A 4 16.55 0.14 5.34
CA ASP A 4 16.26 1.13 4.29
C ASP A 4 14.76 1.22 3.95
N TYR A 5 14.03 0.10 3.95
CA TYR A 5 12.57 0.04 3.85
C TYR A 5 12.08 -1.41 4.04
N LEU A 6 10.83 -1.57 4.47
CA LEU A 6 10.19 -2.88 4.64
C LEU A 6 8.85 -2.86 3.92
N THR A 7 8.60 -3.86 3.06
CA THR A 7 7.30 -4.10 2.44
C THR A 7 6.84 -5.52 2.76
N ILE A 8 5.66 -5.66 3.35
CA ILE A 8 5.06 -6.95 3.72
C ILE A 8 3.70 -7.07 3.06
N ALA A 9 3.46 -8.19 2.35
CA ALA A 9 2.13 -8.62 1.92
C ALA A 9 1.71 -9.85 2.74
N THR A 10 0.54 -9.83 3.37
CA THR A 10 0.01 -10.97 4.13
C THR A 10 -1.43 -11.27 3.73
N LYS A 11 -1.77 -12.56 3.67
CA LYS A 11 -3.14 -13.04 3.44
C LYS A 11 -3.85 -13.17 4.78
N ALA A 12 -5.06 -12.66 4.88
CA ALA A 12 -5.87 -12.85 6.10
C ALA A 12 -6.21 -14.32 6.31
N ARG A 13 -6.02 -14.82 7.52
CA ARG A 13 -6.27 -16.23 7.85
C ARG A 13 -7.74 -16.58 7.59
N GLY A 14 -7.97 -17.56 6.71
CA GLY A 14 -9.31 -18.02 6.33
C GLY A 14 -10.09 -17.08 5.41
N LYS A 15 -9.46 -16.04 4.83
CA LYS A 15 -10.08 -15.14 3.85
C LYS A 15 -9.21 -15.01 2.61
N GLU A 16 -9.82 -14.64 1.49
CA GLU A 16 -9.10 -14.28 0.25
C GLU A 16 -8.60 -12.83 0.24
N SER A 17 -8.85 -12.07 1.32
CA SER A 17 -8.34 -10.71 1.48
C SER A 17 -6.83 -10.68 1.75
N TRP A 18 -6.17 -9.67 1.17
CA TRP A 18 -4.75 -9.40 1.39
C TRP A 18 -4.54 -8.03 2.01
N PHE A 19 -3.45 -7.88 2.74
CA PHE A 19 -3.00 -6.61 3.29
C PHE A 19 -1.56 -6.39 2.92
N LEU A 20 -1.22 -5.16 2.58
CA LEU A 20 0.15 -4.72 2.36
C LEU A 20 0.49 -3.52 3.22
N GLY A 21 1.63 -3.57 3.90
CA GLY A 21 2.25 -2.42 4.53
C GLY A 21 3.63 -2.16 3.92
N ALA A 22 3.93 -0.89 3.69
CA ALA A 22 5.27 -0.43 3.33
C ALA A 22 5.68 0.74 4.22
N ILE A 23 6.92 0.74 4.70
CA ILE A 23 7.51 1.82 5.52
C ILE A 23 8.87 2.22 4.94
N THR A 24 9.23 3.50 5.05
CA THR A 24 10.51 4.05 4.56
C THR A 24 11.25 4.78 5.67
N ASP A 25 12.55 4.98 5.43
CA ASP A 25 13.48 5.81 6.21
C ASP A 25 13.19 7.32 6.06
N GLU A 26 14.12 8.19 6.46
CA GLU A 26 14.01 9.65 6.29
C GLU A 26 13.93 10.12 4.82
N ASN A 27 14.06 9.23 3.84
CA ASN A 27 14.02 9.58 2.43
C ASN A 27 12.64 9.27 1.84
N ALA A 28 12.13 10.20 1.03
CA ALA A 28 10.93 9.95 0.23
C ALA A 28 11.23 8.89 -0.84
N ARG A 29 10.33 7.91 -1.01
CA ARG A 29 10.50 6.83 -1.98
C ARG A 29 9.20 6.51 -2.70
N ILE A 30 9.33 6.17 -3.99
CA ILE A 30 8.25 5.60 -4.79
C ILE A 30 8.68 4.18 -5.16
N ALA A 31 7.96 3.19 -4.63
CA ALA A 31 8.19 1.79 -4.96
C ALA A 31 7.07 1.28 -5.86
N GLU A 32 7.42 0.70 -7.01
CA GLU A 32 6.47 -0.03 -7.85
C GLU A 32 6.42 -1.48 -7.38
N MET A 33 5.21 -1.99 -7.13
CA MET A 33 4.99 -3.38 -6.74
C MET A 33 4.01 -4.07 -7.69
N ALA A 34 4.41 -5.22 -8.19
CA ALA A 34 3.53 -6.12 -8.94
C ALA A 34 2.59 -6.87 -7.99
N LEU A 35 1.30 -6.93 -8.32
CA LEU A 35 0.27 -7.61 -7.52
C LEU A 35 0.09 -9.08 -7.91
N ASN A 36 1.15 -9.74 -8.37
CA ASN A 36 1.12 -11.11 -8.89
C ASN A 36 0.84 -12.18 -7.81
N PHE A 37 0.92 -11.80 -6.53
CA PHE A 37 0.55 -12.64 -5.38
C PHE A 37 -0.98 -12.78 -5.22
N LEU A 38 -1.77 -11.90 -5.84
CA LEU A 38 -3.22 -12.00 -5.84
C LEU A 38 -3.68 -13.21 -6.68
N THR A 39 -4.85 -13.75 -6.34
CA THR A 39 -5.41 -14.91 -7.03
C THR A 39 -5.66 -14.59 -8.51
N LYS A 40 -5.21 -15.48 -9.40
CA LYS A 40 -5.33 -15.28 -10.85
C LYS A 40 -6.79 -15.38 -11.29
N GLY A 41 -7.24 -14.40 -12.07
CA GLY A 41 -8.63 -14.34 -12.57
C GLY A 41 -9.58 -13.58 -11.64
N GLU A 42 -9.18 -13.30 -10.41
CA GLU A 42 -9.97 -12.57 -9.43
C GLU A 42 -9.77 -11.05 -9.54
N LYS A 43 -10.82 -10.30 -9.21
CA LYS A 43 -10.78 -8.84 -9.06
C LYS A 43 -10.79 -8.48 -7.59
N TYR A 44 -10.02 -7.45 -7.25
CA TYR A 44 -9.90 -6.98 -5.88
C TYR A 44 -10.25 -5.49 -5.80
N LYS A 45 -11.17 -5.14 -4.91
CA LYS A 45 -11.35 -3.78 -4.42
C LYS A 45 -10.18 -3.48 -3.51
N THR A 46 -9.38 -2.52 -3.93
CA THR A 46 -8.14 -2.15 -3.26
C THR A 46 -8.32 -0.78 -2.63
N ILE A 47 -8.05 -0.67 -1.34
CA ILE A 47 -8.07 0.61 -0.61
C ILE A 47 -6.63 0.92 -0.23
N VAL A 48 -6.10 2.03 -0.74
CA VAL A 48 -4.76 2.49 -0.41
C VAL A 48 -4.85 3.69 0.51
N TYR A 49 -4.12 3.61 1.60
CA TYR A 49 -3.93 4.64 2.60
C TYR A 49 -2.51 5.18 2.42
N GLU A 50 -2.40 6.39 1.88
CA GLU A 50 -1.12 7.05 1.59
C GLU A 50 -1.09 8.45 2.20
N ASN A 51 0.08 8.92 2.60
CA ASN A 51 0.25 10.30 3.05
C ASN A 51 0.14 11.24 1.85
N THR A 52 -0.53 12.38 2.01
CA THR A 52 -0.54 13.43 0.99
C THR A 52 0.83 14.12 0.93
N LYS A 53 1.17 14.77 -0.19
CA LYS A 53 2.41 15.55 -0.32
C LYS A 53 2.52 16.69 0.70
N ASP A 54 1.39 17.14 1.24
CA ASP A 54 1.28 18.21 2.23
C ASP A 54 1.20 17.67 3.67
N ALA A 55 1.44 16.37 3.87
CA ALA A 55 1.50 15.76 5.19
C ALA A 55 2.76 16.24 5.91
N ASP A 56 2.56 17.16 6.85
CA ASP A 56 3.58 17.70 7.74
C ASP A 56 3.16 17.33 9.17
N TRP A 57 4.03 16.62 9.89
CA TRP A 57 3.76 16.16 11.25
C TRP A 57 3.55 17.31 12.25
N GLN A 58 4.07 18.52 11.97
CA GLN A 58 3.87 19.73 12.75
C GLN A 58 2.67 20.56 12.29
N LYS A 59 2.40 20.62 10.97
CA LYS A 59 1.40 21.56 10.41
C LYS A 59 0.10 20.92 9.95
N ASN A 60 0.10 19.65 9.56
CA ASN A 60 -1.09 18.94 9.08
C ASN A 60 -1.01 17.42 9.35
N PRO A 61 -1.15 17.00 10.62
CA PRO A 61 -0.94 15.60 11.02
C PRO A 61 -2.03 14.63 10.50
N ILE A 62 -3.11 15.14 9.89
CA ILE A 62 -4.29 14.36 9.43
C ILE A 62 -4.33 14.23 7.89
N ALA A 63 -3.28 14.64 7.18
CA ALA A 63 -3.29 14.68 5.71
C ALA A 63 -3.07 13.29 5.06
N TYR A 64 -3.97 12.34 5.30
CA TYR A 64 -3.99 11.04 4.63
C TYR A 64 -4.97 11.04 3.46
N LYS A 65 -4.57 10.41 2.36
CA LYS A 65 -5.40 10.18 1.17
C LYS A 65 -5.81 8.73 1.14
N ILE A 66 -7.12 8.50 1.02
CA ILE A 66 -7.68 7.18 0.75
C ILE A 66 -8.04 7.13 -0.73
N ARG A 67 -7.47 6.19 -1.48
CA ARG A 67 -7.87 5.90 -2.86
C ARG A 67 -8.41 4.49 -2.97
N MET A 68 -9.54 4.35 -3.64
CA MET A 68 -10.15 3.05 -3.94
C MET A 68 -10.01 2.75 -5.42
N ILE A 69 -9.44 1.59 -5.74
CA ILE A 69 -9.22 1.15 -7.12
C ILE A 69 -9.56 -0.34 -7.26
N VAL A 70 -9.92 -0.78 -8.46
CA VAL A 70 -10.08 -2.19 -8.76
C VAL A 70 -8.82 -2.70 -9.45
N VAL A 71 -8.25 -3.79 -8.93
CA VAL A 71 -7.02 -4.39 -9.47
C VAL A 71 -7.20 -5.88 -9.70
N THR A 72 -6.24 -6.45 -10.42
CA THR A 72 -6.11 -7.89 -10.67
C THR A 72 -4.67 -8.31 -10.41
N ASN A 73 -4.38 -9.61 -10.48
CA ASN A 73 -3.02 -10.13 -10.34
C ASN A 73 -2.03 -9.65 -11.42
N LYS A 74 -2.53 -9.03 -12.50
CA LYS A 74 -1.72 -8.41 -13.57
C LYS A 74 -1.41 -6.93 -13.31
N SER A 75 -2.01 -6.35 -12.28
CA SER A 75 -1.88 -4.93 -11.97
C SER A 75 -0.56 -4.65 -11.25
N LYS A 76 -0.11 -3.41 -11.36
CA LYS A 76 0.99 -2.87 -10.58
C LYS A 76 0.47 -1.68 -9.77
N ILE A 77 1.07 -1.46 -8.61
CA ILE A 77 0.73 -0.32 -7.77
C ILE A 77 1.97 0.43 -7.32
N ASN A 78 1.90 1.75 -7.40
CA ASN A 78 2.92 2.63 -6.84
C ASN A 78 2.60 2.89 -5.38
N LEU A 79 3.61 2.67 -4.53
CA LEU A 79 3.62 2.96 -3.11
C LEU A 79 4.36 4.28 -2.92
N ASN A 80 3.61 5.36 -2.74
CA ASN A 80 4.18 6.67 -2.49
C ASN A 80 4.41 6.84 -0.99
N MET A 81 5.66 6.73 -0.56
CA MET A 81 6.05 6.87 0.84
C MET A 81 6.72 8.23 1.05
N ALA A 82 6.11 9.07 1.88
CA ALA A 82 6.74 10.30 2.36
C ALA A 82 7.91 9.98 3.31
N PRO A 83 8.86 10.92 3.52
CA PRO A 83 9.93 10.79 4.52
C PRO A 83 9.40 10.35 5.88
N ALA A 84 10.03 9.34 6.48
CA ALA A 84 9.64 8.72 7.76
C ALA A 84 8.16 8.27 7.81
N GLY A 85 7.58 7.99 6.64
CA GLY A 85 6.18 7.62 6.48
C GLY A 85 5.98 6.16 6.07
N GLY A 86 4.76 5.87 5.61
CA GLY A 86 4.41 4.56 5.11
C GLY A 86 3.15 4.57 4.28
N THR A 87 2.83 3.41 3.71
CA THR A 87 1.61 3.17 2.94
C THR A 87 1.00 1.87 3.43
N ALA A 88 -0.30 1.87 3.66
CA ALA A 88 -1.07 0.65 3.93
C ALA A 88 -2.06 0.41 2.80
N ILE A 89 -2.27 -0.84 2.43
CA ILE A 89 -3.20 -1.24 1.37
C ILE A 89 -3.98 -2.46 1.83
N SER A 90 -5.30 -2.44 1.66
CA SER A 90 -6.14 -3.62 1.73
C SER A 90 -6.58 -4.04 0.34
N PHE A 91 -6.67 -5.35 0.11
CA PHE A 91 -7.22 -5.96 -1.09
C PHE A 91 -8.37 -6.88 -0.67
N GLU A 92 -9.57 -6.58 -1.13
CA GLU A 92 -10.77 -7.35 -0.85
C GLU A 92 -11.32 -7.91 -2.17
N PRO A 93 -11.51 -9.24 -2.28
CA PRO A 93 -12.13 -9.82 -3.47
C PRO A 93 -13.49 -9.19 -3.74
N ILE A 94 -13.75 -8.86 -5.01
CA ILE A 94 -15.07 -8.46 -5.48
C ILE A 94 -15.74 -9.73 -5.99
N GLN A 95 -16.78 -10.19 -5.30
CA GLN A 95 -17.66 -11.25 -5.81
C GLN A 95 -18.45 -10.76 -7.02
#